data_AF-A0A5K7YMK4-F1
#
_entry.id   AF-A0A5K7YMK4-F1
#
_cell.length_a   1.000
_cell.length_b   1.000
_cell.length_c   1.000
_cell.angle_alpha   90.00
_cell.angle_beta   90.00
_cell.angle_gamma   90.00
#
_symmetry.space_group_name_H-M   'P 1'
#
loop_
_entity.id
_entity.type
_entity.pdbx_description
1 polymer ?
#
loop_
_entity_poly.entity_id
_entity_poly.type
_entity_poly.pdbx_seq_one_letter_code
_entity_poly.pdbx_strand_id
1 'polypeptide(L)'
;MKISDSIKEYILDDLDFALKKMEEAKDKDELLYFFSAFAGAVHRAFNIEYKSDLVFAHLILKTTHETITARLKSILSGNEKNIPLYEHQFETLIQISKEFRDKISDNKSFDSVLKKMAILTYSATGNGYYLYSKGLIKI
;
A
#
# COMPACT_ATOMS: atom_id res chain seq x y z
N MET A 1 -8.93 12.01 -11.31
CA MET A 1 -7.74 11.87 -12.17
C MET A 1 -8.23 11.56 -13.58
N LYS A 2 -7.50 11.91 -14.65
CA LYS A 2 -7.76 11.41 -16.00
C LYS A 2 -6.47 10.78 -16.54
N ILE A 3 -6.41 9.45 -16.53
CA ILE A 3 -5.40 8.67 -17.28
C ILE A 3 -6.05 8.13 -18.55
N SER A 4 -5.25 7.87 -19.59
CA SER A 4 -5.73 7.23 -20.81
C SER A 4 -6.20 5.80 -20.54
N ASP A 5 -7.13 5.30 -21.35
CA ASP A 5 -7.68 3.95 -21.18
C ASP A 5 -6.62 2.85 -21.32
N SER A 6 -5.64 3.02 -22.21
CA SER A 6 -4.53 2.08 -22.38
C SER A 6 -3.65 1.96 -21.13
N ILE A 7 -3.33 3.10 -20.49
CA ILE A 7 -2.55 3.11 -19.24
C ILE A 7 -3.36 2.58 -18.08
N LYS A 8 -4.66 2.88 -18.05
CA LYS A 8 -5.59 2.36 -17.04
C LYS A 8 -5.65 0.84 -17.08
N GLU A 9 -5.88 0.25 -18.25
CA GLU A 9 -5.92 -1.22 -18.43
C GLU A 9 -4.59 -1.84 -18.02
N TYR A 10 -3.47 -1.26 -18.46
CA TYR A 10 -2.13 -1.71 -18.07
C TYR A 10 -1.91 -1.75 -16.56
N ILE A 11 -2.30 -0.69 -15.83
CA ILE A 11 -2.18 -0.67 -14.37
C ILE A 11 -3.11 -1.72 -13.75
N LEU A 12 -4.37 -1.79 -14.19
CA LEU A 12 -5.37 -2.66 -13.59
C LEU A 12 -5.01 -4.15 -13.69
N ASP A 13 -4.44 -4.59 -14.81
CA ASP A 13 -4.00 -5.98 -14.99
C ASP A 13 -2.96 -6.39 -13.93
N ASP A 14 -1.95 -5.54 -13.71
CA ASP A 14 -0.92 -5.77 -12.70
C ASP A 14 -1.50 -5.71 -11.26
N LEU A 15 -2.39 -4.75 -11.00
CA LEU A 15 -3.02 -4.60 -9.68
C LEU A 15 -3.95 -5.78 -9.36
N ASP A 16 -4.72 -6.27 -10.32
CA ASP A 16 -5.65 -7.39 -10.14
C ASP A 16 -4.90 -8.69 -9.86
N PHE A 17 -3.81 -8.94 -10.60
CA PHE A 17 -2.93 -10.07 -10.31
C PHE A 17 -2.31 -9.97 -8.91
N ALA A 18 -1.78 -8.80 -8.55
CA ALA A 18 -1.16 -8.57 -7.25
C ALA A 18 -2.18 -8.71 -6.10
N LEU A 19 -3.37 -8.14 -6.22
CA LEU A 19 -4.44 -8.25 -5.22
C LEU A 19 -4.82 -9.70 -4.96
N LYS A 20 -5.10 -10.44 -6.03
CA LYS A 20 -5.42 -11.87 -5.92
C LYS A 20 -4.31 -12.62 -5.17
N LYS A 21 -3.05 -12.32 -5.49
CA LYS A 21 -1.91 -12.97 -4.84
C LYS A 21 -1.69 -12.53 -3.39
N MET A 22 -2.00 -11.28 -3.04
CA MET A 22 -2.01 -10.81 -1.66
C MET A 22 -3.05 -11.54 -0.81
N GLU A 23 -4.23 -11.82 -1.37
CA GLU A 23 -5.30 -12.56 -0.68
C GLU A 23 -4.97 -14.05 -0.52
N GLU A 24 -4.27 -14.63 -1.50
CA GLU A 24 -3.83 -16.04 -1.50
C GLU A 24 -2.52 -16.27 -0.71
N ALA A 25 -1.87 -15.20 -0.22
CA ALA A 25 -0.55 -15.28 0.39
C ALA A 25 -0.55 -16.14 1.67
N LYS A 26 0.47 -16.99 1.83
CA LYS A 26 0.61 -17.92 2.95
C LYS A 26 1.14 -17.25 4.20
N ASP A 27 1.91 -16.18 4.03
CA ASP A 27 2.53 -15.41 5.10
C ASP A 27 2.64 -13.93 4.74
N LYS A 28 3.12 -13.13 5.71
CA LYS A 28 3.19 -11.68 5.59
C LYS A 28 4.31 -11.21 4.67
N ASP A 29 5.38 -11.98 4.54
CA ASP A 29 6.46 -11.67 3.61
C ASP A 29 5.99 -11.85 2.16
N GLU A 30 5.26 -12.94 1.87
CA GLU A 30 4.65 -13.19 0.56
C GLU A 30 3.60 -12.11 0.21
N LEU A 31 2.75 -11.73 1.17
CA LEU A 31 1.79 -10.64 0.98
C LEU A 31 2.49 -9.33 0.61
N LEU A 32 3.53 -8.94 1.35
CA LEU A 32 4.27 -7.70 1.10
C LEU A 32 5.05 -7.74 -0.21
N TYR A 33 5.57 -8.91 -0.59
CA TYR A 33 6.17 -9.13 -1.91
C TYR A 33 5.18 -8.79 -3.04
N PHE A 34 3.95 -9.33 -2.99
CA PHE A 34 2.95 -9.00 -4.01
C PHE A 34 2.47 -7.56 -3.93
N PHE A 35 2.34 -6.98 -2.73
CA PHE A 35 2.02 -5.56 -2.58
C PHE A 35 3.05 -4.64 -3.25
N SER A 36 4.34 -5.02 -3.26
CA SER A 36 5.40 -4.23 -3.92
C SER A 36 5.16 -4.01 -5.42
N ALA A 37 4.39 -4.88 -6.08
CA ALA A 37 4.02 -4.75 -7.48
C ALA A 37 3.19 -3.49 -7.76
N PHE A 38 2.43 -2.98 -6.79
CA PHE A 38 1.63 -1.77 -6.94
C PHE A 38 2.49 -0.56 -7.29
N ALA A 39 3.58 -0.35 -6.53
CA ALA A 39 4.52 0.73 -6.81
C ALA A 39 5.17 0.52 -8.19
N GLY A 40 5.52 -0.72 -8.54
CA GLY A 40 6.08 -1.07 -9.85
C GLY A 40 5.15 -0.74 -11.02
N ALA A 41 3.87 -1.10 -10.92
CA ALA A 41 2.85 -0.84 -11.95
C ALA A 41 2.66 0.67 -12.18
N VAL A 42 2.51 1.43 -11.10
CA VAL A 42 2.37 2.89 -11.16
C VAL A 42 3.63 3.56 -11.71
N HIS A 43 4.82 3.08 -11.34
CA HIS A 43 6.09 3.58 -11.87
C HIS A 43 6.19 3.42 -13.38
N ARG A 44 5.87 2.22 -13.90
CA ARG A 44 5.87 1.97 -15.34
C ARG A 44 4.82 2.84 -16.05
N ALA A 45 3.64 3.00 -15.46
CA ALA A 45 2.60 3.85 -16.03
C ALA A 45 3.03 5.31 -16.21
N PHE A 46 3.64 5.94 -15.19
CA PHE A 46 4.04 7.35 -15.32
C PHE A 46 5.28 7.55 -16.20
N ASN A 47 6.06 6.49 -16.47
CA ASN A 47 7.12 6.53 -17.47
C ASN A 47 6.56 6.53 -18.90
N ILE A 48 5.33 6.06 -19.12
CA ILE A 48 4.64 6.11 -20.42
C ILE A 48 3.81 7.39 -20.52
N GLU A 49 3.00 7.71 -19.51
CA GLU A 49 2.18 8.92 -19.46
C GLU A 49 2.34 9.63 -18.10
N TYR A 50 3.09 10.73 -18.10
CA TYR A 50 3.32 11.49 -16.88
C TYR A 50 2.03 12.09 -16.32
N LYS A 51 1.76 11.80 -15.04
CA LYS A 51 0.77 12.47 -14.18
C LYS A 51 1.37 12.62 -12.78
N SER A 52 1.25 13.82 -12.20
CA SER A 52 1.69 14.09 -10.83
C SER A 52 1.03 13.14 -9.81
N ASP A 53 -0.24 12.81 -10.03
CA ASP A 53 -1.01 11.93 -9.15
C ASP A 53 -0.41 10.52 -9.11
N LEU A 54 0.09 10.01 -10.24
CA LEU A 54 0.77 8.71 -10.30
C LEU A 54 2.13 8.75 -9.59
N VAL A 55 2.86 9.87 -9.68
CA VAL A 55 4.11 10.04 -8.92
C VAL A 55 3.83 10.02 -7.41
N PHE A 56 2.78 10.70 -6.97
CA PHE A 56 2.35 10.69 -5.58
C PHE A 56 1.94 9.29 -5.11
N ALA A 57 1.15 8.57 -5.92
CA ALA A 57 0.78 7.19 -5.64
C ALA A 57 2.02 6.29 -5.50
N HIS A 58 2.97 6.37 -6.43
CA HIS A 58 4.19 5.58 -6.38
C HIS A 58 5.00 5.84 -5.10
N LEU A 59 5.15 7.12 -4.70
CA LEU A 59 5.84 7.48 -3.46
C LEU A 59 5.17 6.81 -2.25
N ILE A 60 3.85 6.97 -2.11
CA ILE A 60 3.11 6.41 -0.99
C ILE A 60 3.20 4.88 -0.98
N LEU A 61 2.92 4.22 -2.10
CA LEU A 61 2.95 2.75 -2.22
C LEU A 61 4.34 2.19 -1.88
N LYS A 62 5.40 2.81 -2.42
CA LYS A 62 6.78 2.42 -2.16
C LYS A 62 7.14 2.58 -0.68
N THR A 63 6.82 3.74 -0.09
CA THR A 63 7.08 4.01 1.33
C THR A 63 6.29 3.08 2.24
N THR A 64 5.03 2.76 1.91
CA THR A 64 4.22 1.79 2.64
C THR A 64 4.89 0.42 2.66
N HIS A 65 5.28 -0.09 1.49
CA HIS A 65 5.95 -1.38 1.37
C HIS A 65 7.26 -1.39 2.18
N GLU A 66 8.13 -0.40 1.96
CA GLU A 66 9.43 -0.32 2.64
C GLU A 66 9.29 -0.25 4.16
N THR A 67 8.35 0.55 4.67
CA THR A 67 8.15 0.76 6.10
C THR A 67 7.59 -0.50 6.78
N ILE A 68 6.54 -1.10 6.21
CA ILE A 68 5.91 -2.28 6.81
C ILE A 68 6.85 -3.49 6.72
N THR A 69 7.54 -3.68 5.58
CA THR A 69 8.55 -4.73 5.42
C THR A 69 9.71 -4.56 6.40
N ALA A 70 10.24 -3.35 6.57
CA ALA A 70 11.30 -3.09 7.55
C ALA A 70 10.84 -3.38 8.98
N ARG A 71 9.60 -3.01 9.33
CA ARG A 71 9.02 -3.31 10.64
C ARG A 71 8.88 -4.82 10.85
N LEU A 72 8.31 -5.55 9.89
CA LEU A 72 8.16 -7.00 9.96
C LEU A 72 9.51 -7.69 10.18
N LYS A 73 10.53 -7.33 9.39
CA LYS A 73 11.89 -7.85 9.55
C LYS A 73 12.50 -7.55 10.92
N SER A 74 12.25 -6.35 11.46
CA SER A 74 12.74 -5.95 12.79
C SER A 74 12.11 -6.80 13.91
N ILE A 75 10.82 -7.12 13.78
CA ILE A 75 10.11 -8.00 14.71
C ILE A 75 10.66 -9.44 14.60
N LEU A 76 10.76 -9.98 13.38
CA LEU A 76 11.23 -11.35 13.15
C LEU A 76 12.69 -11.57 13.58
N SER A 77 13.53 -10.55 13.49
CA SER A 77 14.93 -10.58 13.96
C SER A 77 15.09 -10.34 15.48
N GLY A 78 14.00 -10.03 16.20
CA GLY A 78 14.02 -9.77 17.63
C GLY A 78 14.58 -8.41 18.05
N ASN A 79 14.84 -7.52 17.09
CA ASN A 79 15.36 -6.17 17.32
C ASN A 79 14.28 -5.19 17.82
N GLU A 80 13.00 -5.47 17.55
CA GLU A 80 11.86 -4.71 18.03
C GLU A 80 10.95 -5.58 18.91
N LYS A 81 10.57 -5.07 20.08
CA LYS A 81 9.65 -5.76 21.01
C LYS A 81 8.43 -4.93 21.41
N ASN A 82 8.45 -3.63 21.17
CA ASN A 82 7.46 -2.70 21.71
C ASN A 82 6.43 -2.26 20.68
N ILE A 83 6.76 -2.33 19.39
CA ILE A 83 5.88 -1.91 18.29
C ILE A 83 5.49 -3.14 17.48
N PRO A 84 4.34 -3.76 17.78
CA PRO A 84 3.85 -4.92 17.05
C PRO A 84 3.29 -4.53 15.67
N LEU A 85 3.19 -5.54 14.79
CA LEU A 85 2.29 -5.52 13.64
C LEU A 85 1.19 -6.53 13.89
N TYR A 86 -0.05 -6.10 13.74
CA TYR A 86 -1.24 -6.92 13.97
C TYR A 86 -1.84 -7.40 12.65
N GLU A 87 -2.55 -8.52 12.70
CA GLU A 87 -3.22 -9.13 11.54
C GLU A 87 -4.12 -8.14 10.81
N HIS A 88 -4.93 -7.38 11.55
CA HIS A 88 -5.85 -6.38 10.99
C HIS A 88 -5.14 -5.30 10.15
N GLN A 89 -3.86 -5.00 10.39
CA GLN A 89 -3.12 -4.04 9.58
C GLN A 89 -2.86 -4.58 8.16
N PHE A 90 -2.65 -5.89 8.02
CA PHE A 90 -2.47 -6.53 6.72
C PHE A 90 -3.82 -6.69 5.99
N GLU A 91 -4.89 -7.02 6.71
CA GLU A 91 -6.25 -7.01 6.17
C GLU A 91 -6.63 -5.61 5.66
N THR A 92 -6.29 -4.58 6.44
CA THR A 92 -6.50 -3.17 6.07
C THR A 92 -5.66 -2.79 4.86
N LEU A 93 -4.41 -3.28 4.74
CA LEU A 93 -3.58 -3.06 3.56
C LEU A 93 -4.25 -3.62 2.29
N ILE A 94 -4.75 -4.86 2.34
CA ILE A 94 -5.48 -5.48 1.23
C ILE A 94 -6.72 -4.63 0.88
N GLN A 95 -7.49 -4.21 1.88
CA GLN A 95 -8.71 -3.43 1.65
C GLN A 95 -8.43 -2.06 1.02
N ILE A 96 -7.44 -1.31 1.51
CA ILE A 96 -7.04 -0.03 0.94
C ILE A 96 -6.49 -0.22 -0.48
N SER A 97 -5.75 -1.30 -0.73
CA SER A 97 -5.25 -1.66 -2.07
C SER A 97 -6.37 -1.94 -3.07
N LYS A 98 -7.44 -2.63 -2.65
CA LYS A 98 -8.66 -2.81 -3.46
C LYS A 98 -9.32 -1.47 -3.78
N GLU A 99 -9.50 -0.63 -2.75
CA GLU A 99 -10.05 0.72 -2.95
C GLU A 99 -9.20 1.54 -3.93
N PHE A 100 -7.87 1.43 -3.88
CA PHE A 100 -6.96 2.14 -4.77
C PHE A 100 -7.15 1.70 -6.22
N ARG A 101 -7.18 0.37 -6.45
CA ARG A 101 -7.49 -0.23 -7.75
C ARG A 101 -8.85 0.25 -8.26
N ASP A 102 -9.88 0.25 -7.44
CA ASP A 102 -11.23 0.67 -7.85
C ASP A 102 -11.28 2.15 -8.22
N LYS A 103 -10.55 3.02 -7.52
CA LYS A 103 -10.44 4.43 -7.91
C LYS A 103 -9.78 4.62 -9.28
N ILE A 104 -8.78 3.81 -9.61
CA ILE A 104 -8.15 3.81 -10.95
C ILE A 104 -9.16 3.35 -12.00
N SER A 105 -9.87 2.25 -11.73
CA SER A 105 -10.89 1.71 -12.65
C SER A 105 -12.00 2.71 -12.95
N ASP A 106 -12.48 3.40 -11.92
CA ASP A 106 -13.51 4.43 -12.00
C ASP A 106 -13.02 5.79 -12.55
N ASN A 107 -11.72 5.93 -12.85
CA ASN A 107 -11.08 7.20 -13.19
C ASN A 107 -11.35 8.32 -12.15
N LYS A 108 -11.43 7.94 -10.87
CA LYS A 108 -11.66 8.85 -9.74
C LYS A 108 -10.33 9.24 -9.08
N SER A 109 -10.33 10.30 -8.28
CA SER A 109 -9.17 10.59 -7.43
C SER A 109 -9.00 9.48 -6.39
N PHE A 110 -7.75 9.09 -6.16
CA PHE A 110 -7.34 8.15 -5.13
C PHE A 110 -6.66 8.82 -3.92
N ASP A 111 -6.64 10.15 -3.83
CA ASP A 111 -5.90 10.88 -2.79
C ASP A 111 -6.38 10.49 -1.38
N SER A 112 -7.70 10.33 -1.23
CA SER A 112 -8.29 9.86 0.03
C SER A 112 -7.84 8.44 0.41
N VAL A 113 -7.66 7.57 -0.58
CA VAL A 113 -7.17 6.19 -0.38
C VAL A 113 -5.68 6.21 -0.03
N LEU A 114 -4.88 7.00 -0.74
CA LEU A 114 -3.45 7.19 -0.42
C LEU A 114 -3.26 7.81 0.97
N LYS A 115 -4.16 8.70 1.41
CA LYS A 115 -4.15 9.21 2.77
C LYS A 115 -4.40 8.09 3.80
N LYS A 116 -5.36 7.18 3.56
CA LYS A 116 -5.55 6.00 4.43
C LYS A 116 -4.29 5.14 4.46
N MET A 117 -3.67 4.90 3.31
CA MET A 117 -2.40 4.15 3.17
C MET A 117 -1.28 4.79 3.99
N ALA A 118 -1.15 6.12 3.94
CA ALA A 118 -0.16 6.86 4.72
C ALA A 118 -0.40 6.73 6.22
N ILE A 119 -1.66 6.75 6.68
CA ILE A 119 -2.00 6.54 8.09
C ILE A 119 -1.69 5.11 8.55
N LEU A 120 -1.99 4.10 7.74
CA LEU A 120 -1.61 2.71 7.98
C LEU A 120 -0.09 2.55 8.06
N THR A 121 0.64 3.18 7.14
CA THR A 121 2.11 3.18 7.13
C THR A 121 2.65 3.82 8.40
N TYR A 122 2.07 4.95 8.80
CA TYR A 122 2.50 5.69 9.96
C TYR A 122 2.26 4.91 11.26
N SER A 123 1.17 4.14 11.36
CA SER A 123 0.88 3.34 12.56
C SER A 123 1.92 2.26 12.85
N ALA A 124 2.73 1.85 11.85
CA ALA A 124 3.87 0.94 12.02
C ALA A 124 5.16 1.62 12.54
N THR A 125 5.14 2.94 12.74
CA THR A 125 6.25 3.72 13.32
C THR A 125 6.11 3.85 14.84
N GLY A 126 7.17 4.27 15.54
CA GLY A 126 7.11 4.46 17.00
C GLY A 126 6.08 5.51 17.43
N ASN A 127 6.10 6.68 16.81
CA ASN A 127 5.13 7.72 17.15
C ASN A 127 3.72 7.37 16.64
N GLY A 128 3.59 6.74 15.47
CA GLY A 128 2.27 6.32 14.99
C GLY A 128 1.64 5.24 15.85
N TYR A 129 2.42 4.27 16.34
CA TYR A 129 1.94 3.30 17.33
C TYR A 129 1.51 3.98 18.63
N TYR A 130 2.27 4.98 19.10
CA TYR A 130 1.88 5.78 20.26
C TYR A 130 0.55 6.54 20.07
N LEU A 131 0.31 7.10 18.87
CA LEU A 131 -0.97 7.75 18.58
C LEU A 131 -2.11 6.76 18.37
N TYR A 132 -1.82 5.57 17.84
CA TYR A 132 -2.77 4.47 17.71
C TYR A 132 -3.19 3.94 19.10
N SER A 133 -2.24 3.73 20.02
CA SER A 133 -2.55 3.28 21.39
C SER A 133 -3.34 4.31 22.20
N LYS A 134 -3.24 5.59 21.84
CA LYS A 134 -4.11 6.67 22.35
C LYS A 134 -5.49 6.75 21.68
N GLY A 135 -5.76 5.95 20.65
CA GLY A 135 -7.00 6.01 19.87
C GLY A 135 -7.14 7.25 18.96
N LEU A 136 -6.05 8.00 18.74
CA LEU A 136 -6.03 9.19 17.88
C LEU A 136 -5.86 8.82 16.40
N ILE A 137 -5.14 7.74 16.13
CA ILE A 137 -5.10 7.09 14.82
C ILE A 137 -6.05 5.91 14.83
N LYS A 138 -6.83 5.79 13.76
CA LYS A 138 -7.69 4.64 13.49
C LYS A 138 -7.27 4.06 12.15
N ILE A 139 -7.08 2.74 12.15
CA ILE A 139 -6.72 1.91 11.01
C ILE A 139 -7.75 0.79 10.92
#